data_AF-A0A8W8I2A1-F1
#
_entry.id   AF-A0A8W8I2A1-F1
#
_cell.length_a   1.000
_cell.length_b   1.000
_cell.length_c   1.000
_cell.angle_alpha   90.00
_cell.angle_beta   90.00
_cell.angle_gamma   90.00
#
_symmetry.space_group_name_H-M   'P 1'
#
loop_
_entity.id
_entity.type
_entity.pdbx_description
1 polymer ?
#
loop_
_entity_poly.entity_id
_entity_poly.type
_entity_poly.pdbx_seq_one_letter_code
_entity_poly.pdbx_strand_id
1 'polypeptide(L)'
;MDLTTFGSFIIFTTLINLLIDSPVHGLWFNCGPDEHLVGTGSYPVVKCEKCSGSSSYSVGEWSPCSASCGNGSQSRSVHSVYACGGSSHRTESRPCNTHTCPVNGGWSTWGQFTPCDKSCGAGIHVRFRSCDQPSPSSGGLPCHGNSLETASCNSQLCPILVTITNPTTCIIPKD
;
A
#
# COMPACT_ATOMS: atom_id res chain seq x y z
N MET A 1 -47.77 -4.34 -54.56
CA MET A 1 -47.26 -3.16 -55.28
C MET A 1 -45.88 -2.84 -54.73
N ASP A 2 -44.82 -2.76 -55.50
CA ASP A 2 -44.49 -3.31 -56.81
C ASP A 2 -43.01 -3.02 -57.03
N LEU A 3 -42.41 -3.76 -57.97
CA LEU A 3 -41.03 -3.57 -58.41
C LEU A 3 -40.82 -2.18 -59.02
N THR A 4 -39.61 -1.63 -58.83
CA THR A 4 -38.84 -0.63 -59.62
C THR A 4 -38.16 0.32 -58.62
N THR A 5 -36.85 0.25 -58.38
CA THR A 5 -35.84 0.73 -59.32
C THR A 5 -34.46 0.30 -58.82
N PHE A 6 -33.90 -0.76 -59.41
CA PHE A 6 -32.46 -1.03 -59.39
C PHE A 6 -31.80 -0.03 -60.35
N GLY A 7 -30.99 0.90 -59.85
CA GLY A 7 -30.36 1.86 -60.76
C GLY A 7 -29.33 2.84 -60.21
N SER A 8 -28.79 2.69 -58.98
CA SER A 8 -27.72 3.59 -58.49
C SER A 8 -26.77 3.04 -57.43
N PHE A 9 -26.89 1.77 -57.02
CA PHE A 9 -26.06 1.23 -55.91
C PHE A 9 -24.84 0.40 -56.32
N ILE A 10 -24.60 0.16 -57.62
CA ILE A 10 -23.44 -0.62 -58.11
C ILE A 10 -22.26 0.27 -58.52
N ILE A 11 -22.43 1.60 -58.58
CA ILE A 11 -21.34 2.53 -58.98
C ILE A 11 -20.61 3.12 -57.76
N PHE A 12 -21.20 3.07 -56.55
CA PHE A 12 -20.53 3.54 -55.34
C PHE A 12 -19.67 2.49 -54.63
N THR A 13 -19.85 1.20 -54.90
CA THR A 13 -19.02 0.12 -54.31
C THR A 13 -17.76 -0.20 -55.13
N THR A 14 -17.67 0.27 -56.37
CA THR A 14 -16.47 0.13 -57.23
C THR A 14 -15.54 1.35 -57.18
N LEU A 15 -15.96 2.46 -56.57
CA LEU A 15 -15.12 3.65 -56.35
C LEU A 15 -14.56 3.78 -54.93
N ILE A 16 -15.09 3.03 -53.95
CA ILE A 16 -14.50 2.97 -52.59
C ILE A 16 -13.40 1.88 -52.47
N ASN A 17 -13.30 0.97 -53.44
CA ASN A 17 -12.27 -0.09 -53.46
C ASN A 17 -11.06 0.20 -54.36
N LEU A 18 -10.90 1.42 -54.89
CA LEU A 18 -9.74 1.82 -55.70
C LEU A 18 -8.75 2.73 -54.96
N LEU A 19 -8.89 2.86 -53.63
CA LEU A 19 -7.94 3.61 -52.78
C LEU A 19 -7.33 2.78 -51.64
N ILE A 20 -7.32 1.44 -51.74
CA ILE A 20 -6.71 0.58 -50.71
C ILE A 20 -5.58 -0.33 -51.24
N ASP A 21 -5.27 -0.31 -52.54
CA ASP A 21 -4.10 -1.04 -53.10
C ASP A 21 -3.08 -0.11 -53.77
N SER A 22 -2.92 1.11 -53.25
CA SER A 22 -1.73 1.90 -53.52
C SER A 22 -0.63 1.50 -52.52
N PRO A 23 0.54 1.00 -52.96
CA PRO A 23 1.63 0.61 -52.06
C PRO A 23 2.35 1.82 -51.42
N VAL A 24 1.70 2.98 -51.36
CA VAL A 24 2.32 4.28 -51.06
C VAL A 24 1.93 4.87 -49.71
N HIS A 25 1.19 4.17 -48.85
CA HIS A 25 0.94 4.60 -47.46
C HIS A 25 1.61 3.71 -46.41
N GLY A 26 2.80 3.19 -46.75
CA GLY A 26 3.71 2.56 -45.80
C GLY A 26 4.97 3.39 -45.53
N LEU A 27 4.87 4.73 -45.52
CA LEU A 27 5.99 5.59 -45.12
C LEU A 27 6.20 5.49 -43.61
N TRP A 28 6.81 4.39 -43.17
CA TRP A 28 7.51 4.36 -41.90
C TRP A 28 8.76 5.21 -42.07
N PHE A 29 8.64 6.53 -41.92
CA PHE A 29 9.79 7.44 -41.91
C PHE A 29 10.71 7.22 -40.70
N ASN A 30 10.35 6.33 -39.77
CA ASN A 30 11.09 6.07 -38.55
C ASN A 30 11.69 4.67 -38.61
N CYS A 31 13.00 4.59 -38.78
CA CYS A 31 13.75 3.34 -38.61
C CYS A 31 13.84 2.94 -37.15
N GLY A 32 14.06 1.64 -36.90
CA GLY A 32 14.36 1.15 -35.56
C GLY A 32 15.65 1.76 -35.00
N PRO A 33 15.89 1.66 -33.68
CA PRO A 33 17.06 2.28 -33.05
C PRO A 33 18.42 1.73 -33.53
N ASP A 34 18.43 0.52 -34.12
CA ASP A 34 19.61 -0.12 -34.72
C ASP A 34 19.62 -0.06 -36.26
N GLU A 35 18.76 0.80 -36.84
CA GLU A 35 18.61 0.97 -38.28
C GLU A 35 18.76 2.45 -38.67
N HIS A 36 19.26 2.68 -39.88
CA HIS A 36 19.39 4.02 -40.45
C HIS A 36 18.67 4.09 -41.80
N LEU A 37 18.15 5.28 -42.12
CA LEU A 37 17.53 5.54 -43.41
C LEU A 37 18.63 5.64 -44.48
N VAL A 38 18.53 4.79 -45.50
CA VAL A 38 19.40 4.82 -46.69
C VAL A 38 18.51 5.06 -47.89
N GLY A 39 18.98 5.92 -48.80
CA GLY A 39 18.28 6.25 -50.03
C GLY A 39 19.26 6.46 -51.17
N THR A 40 18.99 5.84 -52.31
CA THR A 40 19.72 6.10 -53.56
C THR A 40 18.79 6.85 -54.51
N GLY A 41 19.10 8.12 -54.80
CA GLY A 41 18.69 8.91 -55.97
C GLY A 41 17.27 8.78 -56.59
N SER A 42 16.67 9.96 -56.80
CA SER A 42 15.59 10.28 -57.76
C SER A 42 14.16 9.76 -57.52
N TYR A 43 13.93 8.79 -56.64
CA TYR A 43 12.59 8.40 -56.17
C TYR A 43 12.62 8.07 -54.65
N PRO A 44 11.54 8.31 -53.88
CA PRO A 44 11.55 8.19 -52.42
C PRO A 44 11.41 6.73 -51.97
N VAL A 45 12.41 5.89 -52.28
CA VAL A 45 12.55 4.58 -51.64
C VAL A 45 13.54 4.73 -50.50
N VAL A 46 13.08 5.33 -49.41
CA VAL A 46 13.82 5.30 -48.14
C VAL A 46 13.65 3.91 -47.54
N LYS A 47 14.77 3.22 -47.29
CA LYS A 47 14.78 1.92 -46.64
C LYS A 47 15.59 1.99 -45.37
N CYS A 48 15.16 1.26 -44.35
CA CYS A 48 15.92 1.05 -43.13
C CYS A 48 16.93 -0.08 -43.35
N GLU A 49 18.22 0.22 -43.16
CA GLU A 49 19.27 -0.80 -43.15
C GLU A 49 19.92 -0.87 -41.77
N LYS A 50 20.28 -2.08 -41.36
CA LYS A 50 20.95 -2.32 -40.08
C LYS A 50 22.34 -1.69 -40.09
N CYS A 51 22.69 -1.04 -39.00
CA CYS A 51 24.04 -0.54 -38.81
C CYS A 51 25.01 -1.71 -38.60
N SER A 52 26.25 -1.56 -39.07
CA SER A 52 27.30 -2.61 -39.01
C SER A 52 27.84 -2.86 -37.59
N GLY A 53 27.39 -2.11 -36.58
CA GLY A 53 27.74 -2.28 -35.17
C GLY A 53 26.78 -3.21 -34.42
N SER A 54 27.12 -3.53 -33.17
CA SER A 54 26.27 -4.29 -32.27
C SER A 54 25.62 -3.38 -31.23
N SER A 55 24.31 -3.54 -31.00
CA SER A 55 23.69 -2.96 -29.81
C SER A 55 24.14 -3.70 -28.56
N SER A 56 24.23 -2.95 -27.45
CA SER A 56 24.55 -3.49 -26.14
C SER A 56 23.62 -2.89 -25.09
N TYR A 57 23.36 -3.66 -24.03
CA TYR A 57 22.62 -3.16 -22.88
C TYR A 57 23.40 -3.47 -21.61
N SER A 58 23.34 -2.53 -20.68
CA SER A 58 23.93 -2.64 -19.35
C SER A 58 22.86 -2.37 -18.31
N VAL A 59 22.82 -3.22 -17.29
CA VAL A 59 21.81 -3.18 -16.25
C VAL A 59 22.52 -2.90 -14.94
N GLY A 60 22.13 -1.82 -14.27
CA GLY A 60 22.63 -1.49 -12.94
C GLY A 60 22.05 -2.39 -11.87
N GLU A 61 22.70 -2.40 -10.71
CA GLU A 61 22.17 -3.05 -9.52
C GLU A 61 20.85 -2.41 -9.06
N TRP A 62 20.02 -3.21 -8.40
CA TRP A 62 18.84 -2.68 -7.74
C TRP A 62 19.23 -1.81 -6.56
N SER A 63 18.54 -0.68 -6.42
CA SER A 63 18.61 0.11 -5.18
C SER A 63 18.15 -0.72 -3.98
N PRO A 64 18.56 -0.36 -2.76
CA PRO A 64 17.86 -0.80 -1.57
C PRO A 64 16.35 -0.52 -1.68
N CYS A 65 15.55 -1.36 -1.02
CA CYS A 65 14.11 -1.14 -0.98
C CYS A 65 13.79 0.15 -0.21
N SER A 66 12.87 0.97 -0.71
CA SER A 66 12.48 2.23 -0.09
C SER A 66 11.86 2.08 1.31
N ALA A 67 11.32 0.89 1.61
CA ALA A 67 10.72 0.57 2.90
C ALA A 67 11.07 -0.87 3.28
N SER A 68 11.21 -1.14 4.57
CA SER A 68 11.43 -2.50 5.09
C SER A 68 10.17 -3.35 5.10
N CYS A 69 8.99 -2.73 5.07
CA CYS A 69 7.66 -3.32 5.03
C CYS A 69 6.68 -2.31 4.42
N GLY A 70 5.43 -2.72 4.15
CA GLY A 70 4.37 -1.80 3.74
C GLY A 70 4.44 -1.37 2.28
N ASN A 71 4.81 -2.30 1.38
CA ASN A 71 4.81 -2.10 -0.08
C ASN A 71 5.82 -1.05 -0.55
N GLY A 72 7.10 -1.30 -0.26
CA GLY A 72 8.22 -0.53 -0.78
C GLY A 72 8.45 -0.70 -2.28
N SER A 73 9.33 0.14 -2.83
CA SER A 73 9.76 0.09 -4.23
C SER A 73 11.28 0.20 -4.31
N GLN A 74 11.86 -0.45 -5.32
CA GLN A 74 13.28 -0.33 -5.66
C GLN A 74 13.41 -0.06 -7.15
N SER A 75 14.44 0.68 -7.52
CA SER A 75 14.70 1.10 -8.90
C SER A 75 16.11 0.73 -9.34
N ARG A 76 16.30 0.50 -10.63
CA ARG A 76 17.62 0.33 -11.24
C ARG A 76 17.70 1.03 -12.59
N SER A 77 18.91 1.39 -12.98
CA SER A 77 19.19 1.97 -14.30
C SER A 77 19.37 0.89 -15.35
N VAL A 78 18.84 1.12 -16.55
CA VAL A 78 19.15 0.34 -17.75
C VAL A 78 19.63 1.29 -18.83
N HIS A 79 20.84 1.04 -19.29
CA HIS A 79 21.50 1.83 -20.33
C HIS A 79 21.69 0.97 -21.57
N SER A 80 21.00 1.35 -22.65
CA SER A 80 21.06 0.72 -23.97
C SER A 80 21.89 1.59 -24.90
N VAL A 81 22.88 1.01 -25.56
CA VAL A 81 23.67 1.65 -26.62
C VAL A 81 23.32 0.96 -27.93
N TYR A 82 22.93 1.76 -28.93
CA TYR A 82 22.47 1.30 -30.23
C TYR A 82 23.59 1.33 -31.27
N ALA A 83 23.49 0.44 -32.25
CA ALA A 83 24.51 0.25 -33.28
C ALA A 83 24.74 1.52 -34.13
N CYS A 84 23.72 2.36 -34.30
CA CYS A 84 23.80 3.60 -35.09
C CYS A 84 24.26 4.83 -34.29
N GLY A 85 24.82 4.65 -33.08
CA GLY A 85 25.40 5.73 -32.29
C GLY A 85 24.44 6.46 -31.34
N GLY A 86 23.26 5.89 -31.08
CA GLY A 86 22.31 6.39 -30.08
C GLY A 86 22.45 5.69 -28.73
N SER A 87 21.97 6.34 -27.67
CA SER A 87 21.87 5.73 -26.33
C SER A 87 20.54 6.05 -25.67
N SER A 88 19.99 5.09 -24.93
CA SER A 88 18.80 5.26 -24.11
C SER A 88 19.12 4.90 -22.66
N HIS A 89 18.77 5.79 -21.74
CA HIS A 89 18.82 5.53 -20.31
C HIS A 89 17.38 5.50 -19.79
N ARG A 90 16.98 4.37 -19.21
CA ARG A 90 15.68 4.23 -18.57
C ARG A 90 15.84 3.68 -17.16
N THR A 91 14.81 3.91 -16.35
CA THR A 91 14.74 3.35 -15.00
C THR A 91 13.68 2.27 -14.97
N GLU A 92 14.04 1.11 -14.43
CA GLU A 92 13.10 0.05 -14.11
C GLU A 92 12.75 0.13 -12.62
N SER A 93 11.49 -0.10 -12.28
CA SER A 93 11.00 -0.11 -10.91
C SER A 93 10.26 -1.41 -10.63
N ARG A 94 10.43 -1.96 -9.42
CA ARG A 94 9.68 -3.13 -8.97
C ARG A 94 9.28 -3.01 -7.49
N PRO A 95 8.15 -3.61 -7.09
CA PRO A 95 7.78 -3.66 -5.69
C PRO A 95 8.76 -4.53 -4.89
N CYS A 96 8.91 -4.20 -3.61
CA CYS A 96 9.66 -4.96 -2.63
C CYS A 96 9.04 -4.81 -1.25
N ASN A 97 9.31 -5.75 -0.34
CA ASN A 97 8.81 -5.71 1.04
C ASN A 97 7.30 -5.42 1.13
N THR A 98 6.52 -6.19 0.37
CA THR A 98 5.07 -6.05 0.25
C THR A 98 4.29 -6.60 1.45
N HIS A 99 4.99 -7.17 2.44
CA HIS A 99 4.37 -7.63 3.67
C HIS A 99 3.91 -6.45 4.53
N THR A 100 2.83 -6.64 5.28
CA THR A 100 2.31 -5.63 6.22
C THR A 100 3.33 -5.32 7.30
N CYS A 101 3.45 -4.05 7.67
CA CYS A 101 4.33 -3.65 8.76
C CYS A 101 3.81 -4.14 10.12
N PRO A 102 4.71 -4.54 11.05
CA PRO A 102 4.32 -4.83 12.42
C PRO A 102 3.75 -3.58 13.08
N VAL A 103 2.62 -3.73 13.76
CA VAL A 103 2.01 -2.67 14.59
C VAL A 103 2.18 -3.08 16.04
N ASN A 104 2.94 -2.29 16.79
CA ASN A 104 3.10 -2.53 18.23
C ASN A 104 1.84 -2.10 18.98
N GLY A 105 1.49 -2.86 20.01
CA GLY A 105 0.35 -2.61 20.87
C GLY A 105 0.52 -1.32 21.67
N GLY A 106 -0.52 -0.51 21.69
CA GLY A 106 -0.62 0.68 22.53
C GLY A 106 -1.75 0.55 23.54
N TRP A 107 -1.48 1.00 24.77
CA TRP A 107 -2.49 1.05 25.81
C TRP A 107 -3.54 2.12 25.50
N SER A 108 -4.82 1.78 25.69
CA SER A 108 -5.89 2.77 25.85
C SER A 108 -5.61 3.65 27.07
N THR A 109 -6.32 4.77 27.16
CA THR A 109 -6.42 5.49 28.43
C THR A 109 -6.98 4.56 29.51
N TRP A 110 -6.54 4.76 30.75
CA TRP A 110 -7.13 4.07 31.88
C TRP A 110 -8.62 4.38 31.99
N GLY A 111 -9.42 3.34 32.26
CA GLY A 111 -10.79 3.50 32.71
C GLY A 111 -10.85 4.16 34.09
N GLN A 112 -12.06 4.53 34.49
CA GLN A 112 -12.30 5.00 35.85
C GLN A 112 -12.07 3.86 36.85
N PHE A 113 -11.69 4.22 38.07
CA PHE A 113 -11.71 3.27 39.17
C PHE A 113 -13.15 2.80 39.44
N THR A 114 -13.30 1.53 39.79
CA THR A 114 -14.54 1.01 40.36
C THR A 114 -14.86 1.74 41.66
N PRO A 115 -16.12 1.68 42.13
CA PRO A 115 -16.42 2.00 43.52
C PRO A 115 -15.52 1.20 44.47
N CYS A 116 -15.23 1.79 45.63
CA CYS A 116 -14.49 1.10 46.68
C CYS A 116 -15.33 -0.08 47.20
N ASP A 117 -14.72 -1.24 47.39
CA ASP A 117 -15.37 -2.46 47.87
C ASP A 117 -15.91 -2.33 49.31
N LYS A 118 -15.27 -1.49 50.13
CA LYS A 118 -15.67 -1.17 51.50
C LYS A 118 -15.93 0.33 51.65
N SER A 119 -16.90 0.68 52.47
CA SER A 119 -17.16 2.07 52.87
C SER A 119 -16.24 2.57 54.01
N CYS A 120 -15.48 1.68 54.65
CA CYS A 120 -14.54 1.95 55.74
C CYS A 120 -13.61 0.75 55.94
N GLY A 121 -12.57 0.89 56.76
CA GLY A 121 -11.71 -0.23 57.16
C GLY A 121 -10.77 -0.72 56.05
N ALA A 122 -10.20 0.22 55.28
CA ALA A 122 -9.27 -0.03 54.19
C ALA A 122 -9.83 -0.97 53.12
N GLY A 123 -10.56 -0.37 52.18
CA GLY A 123 -11.03 -1.01 50.97
C GLY A 123 -10.05 -0.89 49.80
N ILE A 124 -10.46 -1.45 48.68
CA ILE A 124 -9.74 -1.51 47.42
C ILE A 124 -10.69 -1.10 46.28
N HIS A 125 -10.14 -0.40 45.30
CA HIS A 125 -10.77 -0.22 44.01
C HIS A 125 -9.80 -0.61 42.88
N VAL A 126 -10.35 -0.89 41.70
CA VAL A 126 -9.58 -1.32 40.54
C VAL A 126 -9.93 -0.48 39.33
N ARG A 127 -8.99 -0.33 38.41
CA ARG A 127 -9.24 0.22 37.07
C ARG A 127 -8.58 -0.65 36.01
N PHE A 128 -9.10 -0.55 34.79
CA PHE A 128 -8.67 -1.36 33.66
C PHE A 128 -8.25 -0.48 32.47
N ARG A 129 -7.39 -1.02 31.62
CA ARG A 129 -7.06 -0.47 30.30
C ARG A 129 -6.92 -1.61 29.29
N SER A 130 -7.15 -1.30 28.02
CA SER A 130 -7.09 -2.26 26.92
C SER A 130 -5.84 -2.04 26.07
N CYS A 131 -5.32 -3.11 25.47
CA CYS A 131 -4.19 -3.06 24.53
C CYS A 131 -4.70 -3.00 23.09
N ASP A 132 -5.42 -1.92 22.77
CA ASP A 132 -6.16 -1.76 21.52
C ASP A 132 -5.95 -0.38 20.86
N GLN A 133 -5.04 0.43 21.39
CA GLN A 133 -4.80 1.80 20.94
C GLN A 133 -3.34 2.05 20.49
N PRO A 134 -2.83 1.37 19.43
CA PRO A 134 -3.53 0.42 18.56
C PRO A 134 -3.41 -1.04 19.05
N SER A 135 -4.25 -1.93 18.52
CA SER A 135 -4.09 -3.37 18.74
C SER A 135 -2.82 -3.90 18.07
N PRO A 136 -2.02 -4.76 18.73
CA PRO A 136 -0.83 -5.34 18.13
C PRO A 136 -1.22 -6.23 16.94
N SER A 137 -0.49 -6.12 15.83
CA SER A 137 -0.74 -6.92 14.63
C SER A 137 0.52 -7.15 13.80
N SER A 138 0.44 -8.09 12.86
CA SER A 138 1.52 -8.40 11.89
C SER A 138 2.89 -8.68 12.56
N GLY A 139 2.88 -9.34 13.72
CA GLY A 139 4.10 -9.64 14.49
C GLY A 139 4.65 -8.49 15.33
N GLY A 140 3.89 -7.41 15.50
CA GLY A 140 4.25 -6.32 16.42
C GLY A 140 4.19 -6.74 17.89
N LEU A 141 4.89 -5.98 18.73
CA LEU A 141 5.05 -6.27 20.15
C LEU A 141 3.73 -6.07 20.91
N PRO A 142 3.43 -6.90 21.93
CA PRO A 142 2.29 -6.67 22.81
C PRO A 142 2.54 -5.45 23.71
N CYS A 143 1.49 -4.91 24.31
CA CYS A 143 1.63 -3.83 25.29
C CYS A 143 2.40 -4.31 26.51
N HIS A 144 3.40 -3.53 26.93
CA HIS A 144 4.18 -3.83 28.12
C HIS A 144 3.52 -3.26 29.39
N GLY A 145 3.44 -4.07 30.44
CA GLY A 145 2.85 -3.71 31.74
C GLY A 145 1.47 -4.32 31.99
N ASN A 146 0.85 -3.93 33.10
CA ASN A 146 -0.43 -4.52 33.55
C ASN A 146 -1.64 -3.86 32.89
N SER A 147 -2.67 -4.64 32.57
CA SER A 147 -3.98 -4.14 32.12
C SER A 147 -4.91 -3.73 33.29
N LEU A 148 -4.57 -4.15 34.50
CA LEU A 148 -5.31 -3.90 35.73
C LEU A 148 -4.43 -3.14 36.72
N GLU A 149 -5.00 -2.12 37.34
CA GLU A 149 -4.40 -1.41 38.46
C GLU A 149 -5.31 -1.47 39.68
N THR A 150 -4.70 -1.71 40.83
CA THR A 150 -5.37 -1.83 42.12
C THR A 150 -4.83 -0.76 43.04
N ALA A 151 -5.72 -0.03 43.72
CA ALA A 151 -5.34 0.98 44.69
C ALA A 151 -6.23 0.90 45.94
N SER A 152 -5.70 1.36 47.07
CA SER A 152 -6.43 1.40 48.33
C SER A 152 -7.38 2.60 48.38
N CYS A 153 -8.53 2.42 49.02
CA CYS A 153 -9.54 3.45 49.22
C CYS A 153 -10.22 3.29 50.59
N ASN A 154 -10.93 4.33 51.04
CA ASN A 154 -11.71 4.32 52.28
C ASN A 154 -10.94 3.81 53.51
N SER A 155 -9.79 4.41 53.80
CA SER A 155 -8.92 4.06 54.93
C SER A 155 -9.40 4.56 56.30
N GLN A 156 -10.55 5.24 56.36
CA GLN A 156 -11.19 5.62 57.63
C GLN A 156 -11.60 4.40 58.45
N LEU A 157 -11.57 4.53 59.78
CA LEU A 157 -12.09 3.51 60.69
C LEU A 157 -13.59 3.31 60.49
N CYS A 158 -14.04 2.07 60.63
CA CYS A 158 -15.46 1.74 60.58
C CYS A 158 -16.19 2.20 61.84
N PRO A 159 -17.45 2.67 61.73
CA PRO A 159 -18.29 2.90 62.89
C PRO A 159 -18.46 1.60 63.66
N ILE A 160 -18.08 1.61 64.94
CA ILE A 160 -18.40 0.54 65.88
C ILE A 160 -19.89 0.64 66.22
N LEU A 161 -20.69 -0.30 65.70
CA LEU A 161 -22.07 -0.48 66.16
C LEU A 161 -22.03 -1.10 67.56
N VAL A 162 -22.12 -0.26 68.58
CA VAL A 162 -22.29 -0.71 69.96
C VAL A 162 -23.78 -0.88 70.22
N THR A 163 -24.24 -2.12 70.38
CA THR A 163 -25.60 -2.37 70.88
C THR A 163 -25.60 -2.23 72.39
N ILE A 164 -26.24 -1.17 72.90
CA ILE A 164 -26.45 -0.99 74.35
C ILE A 164 -27.62 -1.90 74.75
N THR A 165 -27.31 -3.12 75.19
CA THR A 165 -28.33 -4.05 75.72
C THR A 165 -28.63 -3.82 77.21
N ASN A 166 -27.77 -3.07 77.91
CA ASN A 166 -27.93 -2.68 79.31
C ASN A 166 -27.07 -1.42 79.60
N PRO A 167 -27.50 -0.48 80.47
CA PRO A 167 -26.72 0.72 80.83
C PRO A 167 -25.30 0.48 81.39
N THR A 168 -24.91 -0.78 81.62
CA THR A 168 -23.59 -1.15 82.16
C THR A 168 -22.72 -1.99 81.23
N THR A 169 -23.19 -2.40 80.05
CA THR A 169 -22.41 -3.28 79.16
C THR A 169 -22.41 -2.82 77.70
N CYS A 170 -21.22 -2.49 77.20
CA CYS A 170 -20.96 -2.30 75.77
C CYS A 170 -20.36 -3.59 75.19
N ILE A 171 -21.06 -4.21 74.24
CA ILE A 171 -20.53 -5.34 73.47
C ILE A 171 -19.94 -4.78 72.17
N ILE A 172 -18.64 -4.97 71.95
CA ILE A 172 -17.99 -4.67 70.67
C ILE A 172 -18.10 -5.93 69.80
N PRO A 173 -18.76 -5.90 68.64
CA PRO A 173 -18.73 -7.02 67.70
C PRO A 173 -17.27 -7.25 67.26
N LYS A 174 -16.76 -8.46 67.45
CA LYS A 174 -15.54 -8.89 66.74
C LYS A 174 -15.97 -9.34 65.34
N ASP A 175 -15.29 -8.81 64.34
CA ASP A 175 -15.34 -9.27 62.95
C ASP A 175 -15.08 -10.79 62.85
#